data_AF-A0A947NL12-F1
#
_entry.id   AF-A0A947NL12-F1
#
_cell.length_a   1.000
_cell.length_b   1.000
_cell.length_c   1.000
_cell.angle_alpha   90.00
_cell.angle_beta   90.00
_cell.angle_gamma   90.00
#
_symmetry.space_group_name_H-M   'P 1'
#
loop_
_entity.id
_entity.type
_entity.pdbx_description
1 polymer ?
#
loop_
_entity_poly.entity_id
_entity_poly.type
_entity_poly.pdbx_seq_one_letter_code
_entity_poly.pdbx_strand_id
1 'polypeptide(L)'
;KWLTEKLNEHGLSHRHSRVRTPSDNGHLERFNRTIQEECLNRVPRTVKRYQKEITEYLHFYNTERPHMGLNMKTPMQVVRSY
;
A
#
# COMPACT_ATOMS: atom_id res chain seq x y z
N LYS A 1 -14.34 -18.71 -6.89
CA LYS A 1 -13.76 -17.39 -6.50
C LYS A 1 -12.65 -17.07 -7.50
N TRP A 2 -12.94 -16.32 -8.56
CA TRP A 2 -12.01 -16.11 -9.69
C TRP A 2 -10.58 -15.71 -9.28
N LEU A 3 -10.43 -14.73 -8.38
CA LEU A 3 -9.10 -14.29 -7.92
C LEU A 3 -8.34 -15.40 -7.18
N THR A 4 -9.03 -16.19 -6.35
CA THR A 4 -8.39 -17.27 -5.57
C THR A 4 -7.91 -18.39 -6.48
N GLU A 5 -8.74 -18.78 -7.46
CA GLU A 5 -8.38 -19.77 -8.48
C GLU A 5 -7.16 -19.29 -9.27
N LYS A 6 -7.14 -18.03 -9.72
CA LYS A 6 -5.99 -17.46 -10.44
C LYS A 6 -4.71 -17.41 -9.63
N LEU A 7 -4.77 -17.03 -8.35
CA LEU A 7 -3.59 -17.05 -7.48
C LEU A 7 -3.05 -18.47 -7.29
N ASN A 8 -3.93 -19.46 -7.11
CA ASN A 8 -3.53 -20.86 -6.96
C ASN A 8 -2.90 -21.42 -8.24
N GLU A 9 -3.40 -21.07 -9.43
CA GLU A 9 -2.78 -21.43 -10.72
C GLU A 9 -1.33 -20.95 -10.82
N HIS A 10 -1.00 -19.82 -10.19
CA HIS A 10 0.35 -19.26 -10.12
C HIS A 10 1.16 -19.71 -8.89
N GLY A 11 0.66 -20.67 -8.09
CA GLY A 11 1.33 -21.15 -6.89
C GLY A 11 1.36 -20.15 -5.74
N LEU A 12 0.50 -19.12 -5.76
CA LEU A 12 0.42 -18.08 -4.74
C LEU A 12 -0.66 -18.41 -3.71
N SER A 13 -0.28 -18.43 -2.43
CA SER A 13 -1.23 -18.65 -1.34
C SER A 13 -2.13 -17.42 -1.14
N HIS A 14 -3.44 -17.60 -1.21
CA HIS A 14 -4.41 -16.55 -0.91
C HIS A 14 -4.87 -16.61 0.56
N ARG A 15 -4.67 -15.52 1.30
CA ARG A 15 -5.06 -15.40 2.72
C ARG A 15 -6.10 -14.29 2.92
N HIS A 16 -7.12 -14.58 3.71
CA HIS A 16 -8.08 -13.59 4.21
C HIS A 16 -7.75 -13.14 5.63
N SER A 17 -8.09 -11.90 5.98
CA SER A 17 -8.07 -11.43 7.37
C SER A 17 -9.04 -12.25 8.23
N ARG A 18 -8.72 -12.39 9.52
CA ARG A 18 -9.58 -13.14 10.45
C ARG A 18 -10.89 -12.40 10.68
N VAL A 19 -11.96 -13.17 10.89
CA VAL A 19 -13.30 -12.64 11.18
C VAL A 19 -13.22 -11.73 12.40
N ARG A 20 -13.82 -10.53 12.30
CA ARG A 20 -13.89 -9.52 13.38
C ARG A 20 -12.52 -9.12 13.95
N THR A 21 -11.47 -9.17 13.15
CA THR A 21 -10.11 -8.77 13.57
C THR A 21 -9.62 -7.58 12.75
N PRO A 22 -10.08 -6.35 13.08
CA PRO A 22 -9.73 -5.14 12.31
C PRO A 22 -8.22 -4.83 12.35
N SER A 23 -7.51 -5.26 13.39
CA SER A 23 -6.06 -5.06 13.51
C SER A 23 -5.26 -5.77 12.41
N ASP A 24 -5.77 -6.85 11.81
CA ASP A 24 -5.08 -7.58 10.73
C ASP A 24 -4.82 -6.68 9.50
N ASN A 25 -5.66 -5.66 9.29
CA ASN A 25 -5.58 -4.75 8.15
C ASN A 25 -5.16 -3.32 8.53
N GLY A 26 -4.92 -3.05 9.81
CA GLY A 26 -4.74 -1.68 10.32
C GLY A 26 -3.59 -0.91 9.66
N HIS A 27 -2.50 -1.59 9.30
CA HIS A 27 -1.38 -0.98 8.56
C HIS A 27 -1.78 -0.55 7.14
N LEU A 28 -2.53 -1.41 6.43
CA LEU A 28 -3.01 -1.10 5.08
C LEU A 28 -4.09 -0.01 5.11
N GLU A 29 -4.96 -0.01 6.10
CA GLU A 29 -5.96 1.05 6.30
C GLU A 29 -5.31 2.41 6.59
N ARG A 30 -4.27 2.43 7.44
CA ARG A 30 -3.48 3.64 7.69
C ARG A 30 -2.84 4.14 6.39
N PHE A 31 -2.21 3.25 5.62
CA PHE A 31 -1.61 3.60 4.34
C PHE A 31 -2.65 4.19 3.36
N ASN A 32 -3.80 3.53 3.22
CA ASN A 32 -4.88 3.98 2.34
C ASN A 32 -5.40 5.38 2.73
N ARG A 33 -5.55 5.64 4.03
CA ARG A 33 -5.90 6.98 4.52
C ARG A 33 -4.83 8.01 4.17
N THR A 34 -3.56 7.68 4.38
CA THR A 34 -2.44 8.60 4.09
C THR A 34 -2.36 8.96 2.60
N ILE A 35 -2.42 7.99 1.68
CA ILE A 35 -2.40 8.30 0.24
C ILE A 35 -3.66 9.07 -0.20
N GLN A 36 -4.82 8.79 0.42
CA GLN A 36 -6.03 9.54 0.14
C GLN A 36 -5.90 11.02 0.54
N GLU A 37 -5.43 11.29 1.76
CA GLU A 37 -5.32 12.64 2.33
C GLU A 37 -4.18 13.46 1.72
N GLU A 38 -3.02 12.84 1.50
CA GLU A 38 -1.82 13.52 1.03
C GLU A 38 -1.77 13.66 -0.50
N CYS A 39 -2.39 12.73 -1.25
CA CYS A 39 -2.34 12.69 -2.72
C CYS A 39 -3.72 12.79 -3.37
N LEU A 40 -4.61 11.81 -3.19
CA LEU A 40 -5.80 11.66 -4.02
C LEU A 40 -6.84 12.77 -3.84
N ASN A 41 -6.97 13.32 -2.63
CA ASN A 41 -7.89 14.42 -2.35
C ASN A 41 -7.51 15.75 -3.01
N ARG A 42 -6.27 15.87 -3.50
CA ARG A 42 -5.71 17.12 -4.05
C ARG A 42 -5.70 17.16 -5.58
N VAL A 43 -6.21 16.11 -6.24
CA VAL A 43 -6.08 15.95 -7.69
C VAL A 43 -7.43 15.64 -8.35
N PRO A 44 -7.63 16.01 -9.62
CA PRO A 44 -8.84 15.66 -10.36
C PRO A 44 -9.14 14.16 -10.36
N ARG A 45 -10.41 13.82 -10.13
CA ARG A 45 -10.89 12.44 -10.06
C ARG A 45 -11.00 11.77 -11.43
N THR A 46 -9.87 11.53 -12.07
CA THR A 46 -9.77 10.84 -13.35
C THR A 46 -8.74 9.73 -13.29
N VAL A 47 -8.99 8.62 -14.00
CA VAL A 47 -8.08 7.47 -14.04
C VAL A 47 -6.68 7.89 -14.49
N LYS A 48 -6.59 8.71 -15.55
CA LYS A 48 -5.31 9.21 -16.07
C LYS A 48 -4.53 10.01 -15.04
N ARG A 49 -5.21 10.90 -14.29
CA ARG A 49 -4.56 11.69 -13.24
C ARG A 49 -4.14 10.80 -12.08
N TYR A 50 -5.02 9.92 -11.59
CA TYR A 50 -4.69 8.99 -10.52
C TYR A 50 -3.50 8.09 -10.86
N GLN A 51 -3.43 7.56 -12.09
CA GLN A 51 -2.30 6.73 -12.50
C GLN A 51 -0.96 7.46 -12.36
N LYS A 52 -0.88 8.72 -12.81
CA LYS A 52 0.33 9.53 -12.68
C LYS A 52 0.67 9.80 -11.22
N GLU A 53 -0.27 10.35 -10.47
CA GLU A 53 -0.04 10.86 -9.12
C GLU A 53 0.21 9.73 -8.11
N ILE A 54 -0.46 8.58 -8.26
CA ILE A 54 -0.20 7.39 -7.44
C ILE A 54 1.22 6.87 -7.71
N THR A 55 1.64 6.83 -8.97
CA THR A 55 2.99 6.33 -9.33
C THR A 55 4.07 7.20 -8.70
N GLU A 56 3.96 8.53 -8.82
CA GLU A 56 4.90 9.48 -8.24
C GLU A 56 4.87 9.44 -6.70
N TYR A 57 3.68 9.40 -6.11
CA TYR A 57 3.53 9.33 -4.65
C TYR A 57 4.10 8.03 -4.07
N LEU A 58 3.88 6.89 -4.72
CA LEU A 58 4.42 5.60 -4.28
C LEU A 58 5.94 5.56 -4.34
N HIS A 59 6.56 6.24 -5.32
CA HIS A 59 8.01 6.40 -5.34
C HIS A 59 8.46 7.12 -4.08
N PHE A 60 7.99 8.36 -3.88
CA PHE A 60 8.31 9.18 -2.71
C PHE A 60 8.08 8.44 -1.37
N TYR A 61 6.90 7.82 -1.20
CA TYR A 61 6.53 7.12 0.03
C TYR A 61 7.51 5.98 0.38
N ASN A 62 7.98 5.26 -0.63
CA ASN A 62 8.82 4.08 -0.47
C ASN A 62 10.32 4.41 -0.41
N THR A 63 10.79 5.43 -1.11
CA THR A 63 12.23 5.72 -1.27
C THR A 63 12.71 6.93 -0.48
N GLU A 64 11.85 7.91 -0.23
CA GLU A 64 12.24 9.22 0.31
C GLU A 64 11.60 9.54 1.68
N ARG A 65 10.33 9.16 1.90
CA ARG A 65 9.60 9.48 3.14
C ARG A 65 10.16 8.69 4.33
N PRO A 66 10.73 9.34 5.37
CA PRO A 66 11.08 8.66 6.60
C PRO A 66 9.83 8.35 7.41
N HIS A 67 9.75 7.16 8.02
CA HIS A 67 8.61 6.76 8.85
C HIS A 67 9.05 6.60 10.30
N MET A 68 8.36 7.27 11.22
CA MET A 68 8.65 7.15 12.66
C MET A 68 8.56 5.71 13.15
N GLY A 69 7.57 4.94 12.67
CA GLY A 69 7.43 3.51 13.00
C GLY A 69 8.53 2.61 12.43
N LEU A 70 9.41 3.15 11.58
CA LEU A 70 10.56 2.46 10.99
C LEU A 70 11.90 3.09 11.45
N ASN A 71 11.93 3.72 12.63
CA ASN A 71 13.12 4.41 13.14
C ASN A 71 13.67 5.46 12.16
N MET A 72 12.77 6.25 11.56
CA MET A 72 13.09 7.26 10.54
C MET A 72 13.71 6.71 9.25
N LYS A 73 13.64 5.40 9.02
CA LYS A 73 14.00 4.79 7.73
C LYS A 73 12.82 4.85 6.75
N THR A 74 13.14 4.76 5.47
CA THR A 74 12.16 4.58 4.40
C THR A 74 11.79 3.10 4.25
N PRO A 75 10.61 2.75 3.70
CA PRO A 75 10.21 1.37 3.51
C PRO A 75 11.23 0.57 2.69
N MET A 76 11.80 1.18 1.64
CA MET A 76 12.84 0.52 0.83
C MET A 76 14.14 0.28 1.60
N GLN A 77 14.54 1.17 2.51
CA GLN A 77 15.71 0.94 3.36
C GLN A 77 15.50 -0.26 4.29
N VAL A 78 14.29 -0.43 4.80
CA VAL A 78 13.95 -1.57 5.67
C VAL A 78 13.89 -2.87 4.86
N VAL A 79 13.21 -2.87 3.72
CA VAL A 79 13.11 -4.07 2.84
C VAL A 79 14.48 -4.56 2.39
N ARG A 80 15.41 -3.65 2.04
CA ARG A 80 16.77 -4.02 1.64
C ARG A 80 17.64 -4.55 2.77
N SER A 81 17.21 -4.39 4.02
CA SER A 81 17.94 -4.88 5.20
C SER A 81 17.47 -6.25 5.69
N TYR A 82 16.42 -6.81 5.08
CA TYR A 82 15.98 -8.20 5.25
C TYR A 82 16.67 -9.10 4.23
#